data_AF-A0AAP0BM80-F1
#
_entry.id   AF-A0AAP0BM80-F1
#
_cell.length_a   1.000
_cell.length_b   1.000
_cell.length_c   1.000
_cell.angle_alpha   90.00
_cell.angle_beta   90.00
_cell.angle_gamma   90.00
#
_symmetry.space_group_name_H-M   'P 1'
#
loop_
_entity.id
_entity.type
_entity.pdbx_description
1 polymer ?
#
loop_
_entity_poly.entity_id
_entity_poly.type
_entity_poly.pdbx_seq_one_letter_code
_entity_poly.pdbx_strand_id
1 'polypeptide(L)' 'MGIPAFYRWSPDKYPLSVLEVLKENPKVVNGVPVPIDTSGPNPKAAEFVNFYPDMNGIIRPCFHPENQQLSITIVA' A
#
# COMPACT_ATOMS: atom_id res chain seq x y z
N MET A 1 11.72 23.20 -4.26
CA MET A 1 11.72 22.13 -3.22
C MET A 1 11.76 20.79 -3.94
N GLY A 2 12.66 19.88 -3.56
CA GLY A 2 12.63 18.51 -4.10
C GLY A 2 11.47 17.70 -3.51
N ILE A 3 11.10 16.60 -4.17
CA ILE A 3 9.99 15.71 -3.74
C ILE A 3 10.08 15.32 -2.26
N PRO A 4 11.24 14.90 -1.71
CA PRO A 4 11.33 14.53 -0.29
C PRO A 4 11.09 15.70 0.68
N ALA A 5 11.45 16.93 0.29
CA ALA A 5 11.22 18.11 1.11
C ALA A 5 9.72 18.47 1.15
N PHE A 6 9.02 18.29 0.03
CA PHE A 6 7.58 18.51 -0.05
C PHE A 6 6.80 17.51 0.81
N TYR A 7 7.13 16.22 0.74
CA TYR A 7 6.46 15.19 1.56
C TYR A 7 6.72 15.34 3.07
N ARG A 8 7.83 15.96 3.48
CA ARG A 8 8.06 16.31 4.90
C ARG A 8 7.25 17.52 5.35
N TRP A 9 7.11 18.52 4.49
CA TRP A 9 6.41 19.76 4.81
C TRP A 9 4.87 19.61 4.79
N SER A 10 4.31 18.75 3.94
CA SER A 10 2.86 18.63 3.80
C SER A 10 2.14 18.19 5.09
N PRO A 11 2.60 17.18 5.84
CA PRO A 11 1.96 16.77 7.09
C PRO A 11 2.01 17.86 8.17
N ASP A 12 3.11 18.61 8.25
CA ASP A 12 3.25 19.73 9.21
C ASP A 12 2.20 20.81 8.98
N LYS A 13 1.90 21.10 7.70
CA LYS A 13 0.90 22.12 7.33
C LYS A 13 -0.54 21.59 7.33
N TYR A 14 -0.73 20.32 6.96
CA TYR A 14 -2.04 19.69 6.84
C TYR A 14 -2.01 18.31 7.53
N PRO A 15 -2.14 18.27 8.86
CA PRO A 15 -1.95 17.02 9.64
C PRO A 15 -2.98 15.93 9.29
N LEU A 16 -4.15 16.32 8.76
CA LEU A 16 -5.20 15.38 8.36
C LEU A 16 -5.06 14.88 6.90
N SER A 17 -4.04 15.33 6.18
CA SER A 17 -3.81 14.94 4.77
C SER A 17 -3.13 13.57 4.61
N VAL A 18 -2.53 13.06 5.70
CA VAL A 18 -1.86 11.76 5.72
C VAL A 18 -2.62 10.82 6.64
N LEU A 19 -2.94 9.64 6.12
CA LEU A 19 -3.62 8.58 6.86
C LEU A 19 -2.78 7.31 6.78
N GLU A 20 -2.69 6.60 7.90
CA GLU A 20 -2.13 5.25 7.92
C GLU A 20 -3.03 4.29 7.12
N VAL A 21 -2.41 3.47 6.27
CA VAL A 21 -3.08 2.41 5.50
C VAL A 21 -3.20 1.17 6.38
N LEU A 22 -4.43 0.68 6.58
CA LEU A 22 -4.67 -0.57 7.28
C LEU A 22 -4.46 -1.75 6.33
N LYS A 23 -3.70 -2.74 6.77
CA LYS A 23 -3.46 -3.99 6.02
C LYS A 23 -4.03 -5.16 6.81
N GLU A 24 -4.81 -5.99 6.14
CA GLU A 24 -5.19 -7.29 6.67
C GLU A 24 -4.10 -8.33 6.37
N ASN A 25 -3.87 -9.26 7.30
CA ASN A 25 -2.93 -10.35 7.10
C ASN A 25 -3.70 -11.62 6.72
N PRO A 26 -3.21 -12.41 5.73
CA PRO A 26 -3.84 -13.68 5.37
C PRO A 26 -3.96 -14.63 6.57
N LYS A 27 -5.12 -15.25 6.74
CA LYS A 27 -5.31 -16.29 7.76
C LYS A 27 -4.66 -17.60 7.28
N VAL A 28 -4.00 -18.32 8.17
CA VAL A 28 -3.44 -19.64 7.85
C VAL A 28 -4.37 -20.73 8.37
N VAL A 29 -4.88 -21.58 7.48
CA VAL A 29 -5.73 -22.72 7.82
C VAL A 29 -5.02 -23.99 7.36
N ASN A 30 -4.76 -24.93 8.28
CA ASN A 30 -4.03 -26.18 7.99
C ASN A 30 -2.66 -25.95 7.32
N GLY A 31 -1.96 -24.88 7.68
CA GLY A 31 -0.65 -24.53 7.11
C GLY A 31 -0.71 -23.82 5.75
N VAL A 32 -1.91 -23.59 5.19
CA VAL A 32 -2.10 -22.90 3.91
C VAL A 32 -2.62 -21.48 4.14
N PRO A 33 -1.98 -20.44 3.58
CA PRO A 33 -2.50 -19.08 3.64
C PRO A 33 -3.75 -18.96 2.77
N VAL A 34 -4.85 -18.53 3.38
CA VAL A 34 -6.12 -18.25 2.71
C VAL A 34 -6.08 -16.83 2.16
N PRO A 35 -6.44 -16.59 0.89
CA PRO A 35 -6.53 -15.25 0.32
C PRO A 35 -7.44 -14.33 1.14
N ILE A 36 -7.11 -13.04 1.17
CA ILE A 36 -7.93 -12.02 1.81
C ILE A 36 -9.14 -11.76 0.91
N ASP A 37 -10.34 -11.76 1.49
CA ASP A 37 -11.56 -11.38 0.81
C ASP A 37 -11.65 -9.85 0.72
N THR A 38 -11.55 -9.32 -0.49
CA THR A 38 -11.61 -7.88 -0.78
C THR A 38 -13.02 -7.40 -1.15
N SER A 39 -14.02 -8.29 -1.15
CA SER A 39 -15.41 -7.94 -1.47
C SER A 39 -16.16 -7.26 -0.30
N GLY A 40 -15.63 -7.41 0.91
CA GLY A 40 -16.11 -6.72 2.10
C GLY A 40 -15.83 -5.22 2.09
N PRO A 41 -16.47 -4.45 3.00
CA PRO A 41 -16.20 -3.02 3.12
C PRO A 41 -14.74 -2.75 3.49
N ASN A 42 -14.19 -1.66 2.96
CA ASN A 42 -12.84 -1.22 3.31
C ASN A 42 -12.74 -0.96 4.84
N PRO A 43 -11.72 -1.47 5.55
CA PRO A 43 -11.53 -1.24 6.98
C PRO A 43 -11.49 0.24 7.42
N LYS A 44 -11.17 1.17 6.49
CA LYS A 44 -11.20 2.63 6.72
C LYS A 44 -12.54 3.28 6.40
N ALA A 45 -13.56 2.51 6.00
CA ALA A 45 -14.87 2.96 5.52
C ALA A 45 -14.84 3.91 4.31
N ALA A 46 -13.66 4.19 3.76
CA ALA A 46 -13.47 5.00 2.56
C ALA A 46 -13.38 4.08 1.35
N GLU A 47 -14.40 4.12 0.50
CA GLU A 47 -14.47 3.31 -0.71
C GLU A 47 -13.85 4.04 -1.90
N PHE A 48 -13.12 3.29 -2.74
CA PHE A 48 -12.47 3.82 -3.94
C PHE A 48 -13.00 3.06 -5.16
N VAL A 49 -13.48 3.81 -6.15
CA VAL A 49 -14.02 3.22 -7.39
C VAL A 49 -12.95 3.01 -8.46
N ASN A 50 -11.90 3.84 -8.44
CA ASN A 50 -10.83 3.81 -9.42
C ASN A 50 -9.49 3.78 -8.69
N PHE A 51 -8.59 2.92 -9.16
CA PHE A 51 -7.21 2.82 -8.68
C PHE A 51 -6.25 3.04 -9.85
N TYR A 52 -5.38 4.04 -9.72
CA TYR A 52 -4.42 4.42 -10.77
C TYR A 52 -2.99 4.14 -10.32
N PRO A 53 -2.39 3.00 -10.69
CA PRO A 53 -1.02 2.69 -10.34
C PRO A 53 -0.03 3.46 -11.22
N ASP A 54 0.91 4.18 -10.59
CA ASP A 54 2.11 4.65 -11.27
C ASP A 54 3.10 3.48 -11.43
N MET A 55 3.14 2.91 -12.63
CA MET A 55 4.00 1.78 -12.96
C MET A 55 5.49 2.09 -12.77
N ASN A 56 5.93 3.33 -13.01
CA ASN A 56 7.32 3.70 -12.79
C ASN A 56 7.66 3.80 -11.30
N GLY A 57 6.65 4.12 -10.47
CA GLY A 57 6.75 4.08 -9.02
C GLY A 57 6.88 2.65 -8.47
N ILE A 58 6.28 1.67 -9.13
CA ILE A 58 6.35 0.24 -8.74
C ILE A 58 7.64 -0.41 -9.28
N ILE A 59 7.93 -0.22 -10.57
CA ILE A 59 9.02 -0.91 -11.25
C ILE A 59 10.38 -0.56 -10.64
N ARG A 60 10.66 0.71 -10.35
CA ARG A 60 12.00 1.14 -9.88
C ARG A 60 12.42 0.44 -8.56
N PRO A 61 11.60 0.42 -7.50
CA PRO A 61 11.88 -0.35 -6.29
C PRO A 61 12.00 -1.86 -6.54
N CYS A 62 11.28 -2.41 -7.53
CA CYS A 62 11.37 -3.83 -7.85
C CYS A 62 12.74 -4.26 -8.41
N PHE A 63 13.44 -3.34 -9.10
CA PHE A 63 14.76 -3.61 -9.68
C PHE A 63 15.93 -3.21 -8.77
N HIS A 64 15.67 -2.36 -7.78
CA HIS A 64 16.68 -1.92 -6.80
C HIS A 64 16.07 -1.92 -5.40
N PRO A 65 15.78 -3.11 -4.83
CA PRO A 65 15.14 -3.20 -3.53
C PRO A 65 16.09 -2.66 -2.46
N GLU A 66 15.72 -1.52 -1.89
CA GLU A 66 16.56 -0.75 -0.99
C GLU A 66 16.62 -1.28 0.46
N ASN A 67 16.25 -2.55 0.71
CA ASN A 67 16.71 -3.40 1.84
C ASN A 67 15.95 -4.75 2.09
N GLN A 68 15.13 -5.32 1.18
CA GLN A 68 14.59 -6.69 1.37
C GLN A 68 14.04 -7.35 0.08
N GLN A 69 14.15 -8.67 0.02
CA GLN A 69 13.80 -9.56 -1.09
C GLN A 69 12.29 -9.55 -1.39
N LEU A 70 11.92 -9.31 -2.65
CA LEU A 70 10.54 -9.17 -3.09
C LEU A 70 9.86 -10.53 -3.25
N SER A 71 8.88 -10.85 -2.39
CA SER A 71 7.76 -11.73 -2.79
C SER A 71 6.58 -10.84 -3.19
N ILE A 72 6.37 -10.67 -4.49
CA ILE A 72 5.15 -10.05 -5.02
C ILE A 72 4.13 -11.17 -5.21
N THR A 73 3.14 -11.25 -4.32
CA THR A 73 1.91 -12.00 -4.60
C THR A 73 0.83 -10.97 -4.92
N ILE A 74 0.51 -10.82 -6.20
CA ILE A 74 -0.70 -10.11 -6.65
C ILE A 74 -1.82 -11.14 -6.57
N VAL A 75 -2.77 -10.95 -5.66
CA VAL A 75 -4.07 -11.64 -5.74
C VAL A 75 -5.04 -10.62 -6.34
N ALA A 76 -5.51 -10.94 -7.54
CA ALA A 76 -6.62 -10.26 -8.19
C ALA A 76 -7.95 -10.79 -7.64
#